data_AF-L7RT89-F1
#
_entry.id   AF-L7RT89-F1
#
_cell.length_a   1.000
_cell.length_b   1.000
_cell.length_c   1.000
_cell.angle_alpha   90.00
_cell.angle_beta   90.00
_cell.angle_gamma   90.00
#
_symmetry.space_group_name_H-M   'P 1'
#
loop_
_entity.id
_entity.type
_entity.pdbx_description
1 polymer ?
#
loop_
_entity_poly.entity_id
_entity_poly.type
_entity_poly.pdbx_seq_one_letter_code
_entity_poly.pdbx_strand_id
1 'polypeptide(L)'
;MSDEILPPGGLLLGRVKMPGFAYPRVVTVRNGRVVDITSNDAPTVRDVCEMPDPAAYAAAAPGQDIGSAADVADNSAPDKFFPHKPSFLSPIDLQAVKAAGVTFVVSLLERVIEEQARGDRAKADALRGEITGLIGT
;
A
#
# COMPACT_ATOMS: atom_id res chain seq x y z
N MET A 1 -5.61 -7.30 20.27
CA MET A 1 -5.77 -6.03 19.51
C MET A 1 -4.66 -5.83 18.47
N SER A 2 -3.47 -6.43 18.62
CA SER A 2 -2.43 -6.44 17.56
C SER A 2 -2.84 -7.19 16.29
N ASP A 3 -3.64 -8.26 16.44
CA ASP A 3 -3.97 -9.19 15.33
C ASP A 3 -4.92 -8.61 14.29
N GLU A 4 -5.54 -7.46 14.56
CA GLU A 4 -6.52 -6.84 13.65
C GLU A 4 -5.89 -5.82 12.70
N ILE A 5 -4.69 -5.31 13.04
CA ILE A 5 -4.06 -4.20 12.31
C ILE A 5 -3.06 -4.69 11.28
N LEU A 6 -2.37 -5.79 11.58
CA LEU A 6 -1.39 -6.39 10.67
C LEU A 6 -2.02 -7.59 9.94
N PRO A 7 -1.64 -7.83 8.68
CA PRO A 7 -2.09 -9.03 8.00
C PRO A 7 -1.62 -10.27 8.77
N PRO A 8 -2.42 -11.35 8.79
CA PRO A 8 -2.14 -12.55 9.58
C PRO A 8 -0.89 -13.32 9.12
N GLY A 9 -0.31 -12.96 7.98
CA GLY A 9 0.92 -13.52 7.46
C GLY A 9 1.53 -12.67 6.36
N GLY A 10 2.79 -12.98 6.04
CA GLY A 10 3.59 -12.27 5.04
C GLY A 10 4.76 -11.53 5.66
N LEU A 11 5.66 -11.07 4.80
CA LEU A 11 6.77 -10.21 5.20
C LEU A 11 6.34 -8.76 5.06
N LEU A 12 6.43 -8.02 6.16
CA LEU A 12 6.00 -6.64 6.22
C LEU A 12 7.20 -5.71 6.07
N LEU A 13 7.05 -4.70 5.22
CA LEU A 13 8.02 -3.64 5.00
C LEU A 13 7.28 -2.32 5.02
N GLY A 14 7.83 -1.34 5.72
CA GLY A 14 7.19 -0.05 5.85
C GLY A 14 8.13 1.01 6.39
N ARG A 15 7.53 2.10 6.88
CA ARG A 15 8.28 3.22 7.45
C ARG A 15 7.64 3.72 8.72
N VAL A 16 8.45 4.25 9.61
CA VAL A 16 7.99 4.97 10.79
C VAL A 16 8.60 6.36 10.86
N LYS A 17 7.85 7.29 11.43
CA LYS A 17 8.41 8.49 12.04
C LYS A 17 8.83 8.14 13.46
N MET A 18 10.04 8.53 13.85
CA MET A 18 10.60 8.19 15.17
C MET A 18 11.18 9.43 15.86
N PRO A 19 10.95 9.62 17.17
CA PRO A 19 11.61 10.69 17.93
C PRO A 19 13.13 10.56 17.85
N GLY A 20 13.82 11.69 17.74
CA GLY A 20 15.29 11.73 17.66
C GLY A 20 15.87 11.53 16.26
N PHE A 21 15.04 11.27 15.24
CA PHE A 21 15.46 11.12 13.85
C PHE A 21 14.82 12.18 12.97
N ALA A 22 15.63 12.82 12.12
CA ALA A 22 15.15 13.84 11.19
C ALA A 22 14.36 13.26 10.01
N TYR A 23 14.61 12.00 9.66
CA TYR A 23 14.03 11.33 8.50
C TYR A 23 13.29 10.05 8.90
N PRO A 24 12.32 9.60 8.07
CA PRO A 24 11.67 8.31 8.25
C PRO A 24 12.68 7.16 8.36
N ARG A 25 12.31 6.15 9.15
CA ARG A 25 13.08 4.92 9.31
C ARG A 25 12.39 3.80 8.56
N VAL A 26 13.16 2.97 7.85
CA VAL A 26 12.69 1.76 7.16
C VAL A 26 12.53 0.66 8.21
N VAL A 27 11.35 0.04 8.26
CA VAL A 27 11.03 -0.97 9.27
C VAL A 27 10.48 -2.25 8.65
N THR A 28 10.68 -3.35 9.37
CA THR A 28 9.94 -4.60 9.19
C THR A 28 9.22 -4.98 10.48
N VAL A 29 8.32 -5.96 10.43
CA VAL A 29 7.67 -6.51 11.62
C VAL A 29 8.04 -7.98 11.78
N ARG A 30 8.54 -8.34 12.96
CA ARG A 30 8.93 -9.71 13.31
C ARG A 30 8.29 -10.07 14.65
N ASN A 31 7.48 -11.13 14.69
CA ASN A 31 6.80 -11.58 15.92
C ASN A 31 6.04 -10.45 16.65
N GLY A 32 5.33 -9.60 15.89
CA GLY A 32 4.58 -8.46 16.43
C GLY A 32 5.44 -7.28 16.90
N ARG A 33 6.76 -7.32 16.69
CA ARG A 33 7.70 -6.24 17.03
C ARG A 33 8.10 -5.48 15.79
N VAL A 34 8.09 -4.15 15.87
CA VAL A 34 8.59 -3.29 14.80
C VAL A 34 10.10 -3.17 14.96
N VAL A 35 10.82 -3.47 13.88
CA VAL A 35 12.28 -3.48 13.83
C VAL A 35 12.75 -2.45 12.81
N ASP A 36 13.53 -1.46 13.26
CA ASP A 36 14.22 -0.50 12.41
C ASP A 36 15.41 -1.18 11.72
N ILE A 37 15.30 -1.33 10.40
CA ILE A 37 16.29 -1.97 9.53
C ILE A 37 16.97 -0.95 8.60
N THR A 38 16.84 0.35 8.88
CA THR A 38 17.46 1.41 8.09
C THR A 38 18.97 1.24 8.06
N SER A 39 19.55 1.17 6.87
CA SER A 39 20.99 1.03 6.65
C SER A 39 21.46 1.97 5.54
N ASN A 40 22.77 2.11 5.37
CA ASN A 40 23.31 2.86 4.23
C ASN A 40 23.01 2.19 2.88
N ASP A 41 22.87 0.87 2.87
CA ASP A 41 22.54 0.09 1.67
C ASP A 41 21.05 0.13 1.34
N ALA A 42 20.21 0.43 2.34
CA ALA A 42 18.75 0.55 2.19
C ALA A 42 18.18 1.69 3.04
N PRO A 43 18.45 2.96 2.68
CA PRO A 43 17.95 4.11 3.42
C PRO A 43 16.45 4.38 3.15
N THR A 44 15.86 3.78 2.11
CA THR A 44 14.45 3.92 1.73
C THR A 44 13.79 2.58 1.45
N VAL A 45 12.45 2.53 1.50
CA VAL A 45 11.67 1.35 1.09
C VAL A 45 11.86 1.09 -0.40
N ARG A 46 11.97 2.13 -1.24
CA ARG A 46 12.34 1.98 -2.65
C ARG A 46 13.63 1.18 -2.80
N ASP A 47 14.68 1.53 -2.04
CA ASP A 47 15.97 0.86 -2.17
C ASP A 47 15.88 -0.62 -1.79
N VAL A 48 15.11 -0.97 -0.75
CA VAL A 48 14.80 -2.39 -0.44
C VAL A 48 14.08 -3.06 -1.60
N CYS A 49 13.02 -2.44 -2.13
CA CYS A 49 12.19 -3.01 -3.21
C CYS A 49 12.94 -3.23 -4.53
N GLU A 50 14.00 -2.45 -4.79
CA GLU A 50 14.82 -2.55 -6.01
C GLU A 50 15.98 -3.56 -5.86
N MET A 51 16.10 -4.23 -4.70
CA MET A 51 17.10 -5.29 -4.50
C MET A 51 16.77 -6.55 -5.32
N PRO A 52 17.75 -7.40 -5.64
CA PRO A 52 17.52 -8.67 -6.32
C PRO A 52 16.56 -9.60 -5.56
N ASP A 53 16.60 -9.57 -4.22
CA ASP A 53 15.69 -10.32 -3.35
C ASP A 53 15.26 -9.45 -2.15
N PRO A 54 14.22 -8.60 -2.32
CA PRO A 54 13.75 -7.71 -1.27
C PRO A 54 13.19 -8.48 -0.07
N ALA A 55 12.64 -9.67 -0.30
CA ALA A 55 12.04 -10.49 0.73
C ALA A 55 13.12 -11.10 1.64
N ALA A 56 14.18 -11.68 1.04
CA ALA A 56 15.31 -12.17 1.83
C ALA A 56 15.97 -11.04 2.62
N TYR A 57 16.13 -9.86 2.03
CA TYR A 57 16.68 -8.70 2.75
C TYR A 57 15.83 -8.33 3.96
N ALA A 58 14.53 -8.04 3.78
CA ALA A 58 13.68 -7.61 4.88
C ALA A 58 13.51 -8.70 5.97
N ALA A 59 13.58 -9.99 5.61
CA ALA A 59 13.56 -11.08 6.57
C ALA A 59 14.84 -11.15 7.44
N ALA A 60 16.02 -10.92 6.85
CA ALA A 60 17.32 -11.13 7.50
C ALA A 60 17.98 -9.86 8.04
N ALA A 61 17.60 -8.67 7.56
CA ALA A 61 18.27 -7.42 7.87
C ALA A 61 18.39 -7.22 9.40
N PRO A 62 19.60 -6.96 9.94
CA PRO A 62 19.74 -6.63 11.34
C PRO A 62 19.01 -5.33 11.64
N GLY A 63 18.56 -5.15 12.88
CA GLY A 63 17.84 -3.95 13.23
C GLY A 63 17.53 -3.82 14.71
N GLN A 64 17.04 -2.66 15.09
CA GLN A 64 16.68 -2.32 16.46
C GLN A 64 15.18 -2.51 16.67
N ASP A 65 14.79 -3.21 17.74
CA ASP A 65 13.40 -3.27 18.19
C ASP A 65 12.97 -1.90 18.74
N ILE A 66 11.90 -1.34 18.17
CA ILE A 66 11.37 -0.01 18.53
C ILE A 66 10.00 -0.07 19.22
N GLY A 67 9.52 -1.28 19.55
CA GLY A 67 8.26 -1.48 20.26
C GLY A 67 7.30 -2.47 19.59
N SER A 68 6.13 -2.64 20.19
CA SER A 68 5.08 -3.50 19.63
C SER A 68 4.40 -2.83 18.44
N ALA A 69 4.02 -3.61 17.44
CA ALA A 69 3.30 -3.07 16.29
C ALA A 69 1.94 -2.48 16.66
N ALA A 70 1.29 -3.02 17.71
CA ALA A 70 0.05 -2.47 18.24
C ALA A 70 0.26 -1.04 18.79
N ASP A 71 1.30 -0.82 19.60
CA ASP A 71 1.55 0.50 20.19
C ASP A 71 1.92 1.54 19.11
N VAL A 72 2.69 1.14 18.09
CA VAL A 72 3.05 2.01 16.97
C VAL A 72 1.82 2.34 16.13
N ALA A 73 0.95 1.35 15.88
CA ALA A 73 -0.30 1.56 15.15
C ALA A 73 -1.27 2.46 15.91
N ASP A 74 -1.43 2.24 17.22
CA ASP A 74 -2.27 3.07 18.08
C ASP A 74 -1.82 4.53 18.04
N ASN A 75 -0.51 4.79 18.03
CA ASN A 75 0.06 6.14 17.91
C ASN A 75 0.02 6.72 16.48
N SER A 76 -0.40 5.93 15.49
CA SER A 76 -0.54 6.37 14.09
C SER A 76 -1.91 6.99 13.81
N ALA A 77 -2.88 6.83 14.71
CA ALA A 77 -4.20 7.42 14.58
C ALA A 77 -4.16 8.94 14.88
N PRO A 78 -4.82 9.79 14.06
CA PRO A 78 -4.76 11.25 14.22
C PRO A 78 -5.22 11.77 15.59
N ASP A 79 -6.14 11.05 16.23
CA ASP A 79 -6.73 11.35 17.55
C ASP A 79 -5.88 10.88 18.73
N LYS A 80 -4.87 10.04 18.49
CA LYS A 80 -4.02 9.42 19.54
C LYS A 80 -2.53 9.69 19.33
N PHE A 81 -2.18 10.70 18.53
CA PHE A 81 -0.80 11.01 18.18
C PHE A 81 -0.03 11.66 19.34
N PHE A 82 1.02 10.97 19.81
CA PHE A 82 2.00 11.50 20.76
C PHE A 82 3.36 11.73 20.06
N PRO A 83 3.90 12.97 20.04
CA PRO A 83 5.14 13.29 19.32
C PRO A 83 6.39 12.52 19.79
N HIS A 84 6.36 11.98 21.02
CA HIS A 84 7.47 11.25 21.64
C HIS A 84 7.37 9.72 21.46
N LYS A 85 6.46 9.25 20.60
CA LYS A 85 6.30 7.83 20.28
C LYS A 85 6.45 7.61 18.76
N PRO A 86 6.95 6.45 18.33
CA PRO A 86 6.95 6.09 16.92
C PRO A 86 5.54 6.01 16.34
N SER A 87 5.38 6.36 15.07
CA SER A 87 4.12 6.20 14.32
C SER A 87 4.41 5.69 12.91
N PHE A 88 3.57 4.82 12.38
CA PHE A 88 3.67 4.39 10.99
C PHE A 88 3.46 5.56 10.03
N LEU A 89 4.14 5.48 8.90
CA LEU A 89 3.92 6.31 7.73
C LEU A 89 3.43 5.42 6.59
N SER A 90 3.01 6.05 5.48
CA SER A 90 2.83 5.31 4.23
C SER A 90 4.09 4.46 3.96
N PRO A 91 3.97 3.18 3.53
CA PRO A 91 5.14 2.39 3.16
C PRO A 91 5.80 2.95 1.88
N ILE A 92 5.07 3.72 1.08
CA ILE A 92 5.54 4.31 -0.18
C ILE A 92 6.31 5.60 0.09
N ASP A 93 7.58 5.65 -0.30
CA ASP A 93 8.43 6.84 -0.36
C ASP A 93 8.66 7.34 -1.79
N LEU A 94 9.68 6.82 -2.47
CA LEU A 94 10.17 7.30 -3.76
C LEU A 94 9.71 6.41 -4.91
N GLN A 95 8.85 5.43 -4.65
CA GLN A 95 8.26 4.59 -5.68
C GLN A 95 7.28 5.39 -6.53
N ALA A 96 7.26 5.10 -7.82
CA ALA A 96 6.25 5.66 -8.73
C ALA A 96 4.87 5.08 -8.39
N VAL A 97 3.97 5.91 -7.89
CA VAL A 97 2.56 5.54 -7.70
C VAL A 97 1.82 5.76 -9.00
N LYS A 98 1.48 4.67 -9.69
CA LYS A 98 0.62 4.71 -10.88
C LYS A 98 -0.80 4.38 -10.49
N ALA A 99 -1.71 5.34 -10.69
CA ALA A 99 -3.12 5.05 -10.69
C ALA A 99 -3.49 4.51 -12.08
N ALA A 100 -3.66 3.19 -12.21
CA ALA A 100 -4.34 2.61 -13.35
C ALA A 100 -5.83 2.84 -13.15
N GLY A 101 -6.31 4.03 -13.51
CA GLY A 101 -7.73 4.32 -13.49
C GLY A 101 -8.45 3.42 -14.49
N VAL A 102 -9.06 2.35 -14.03
CA VAL A 102 -10.39 2.01 -14.53
C VAL A 102 -11.34 2.88 -13.74
N THR A 103 -11.45 4.14 -14.16
CA THR A 103 -12.61 4.97 -13.87
C THR A 103 -13.81 4.12 -14.29
N PHE A 104 -14.42 3.42 -13.34
CA PHE A 104 -15.50 2.44 -13.47
C PHE A 104 -15.61 1.86 -14.88
N VAL A 105 -15.11 0.63 -15.12
CA VAL A 105 -15.33 -0.08 -16.39
C VAL A 105 -16.78 0.11 -16.87
N VAL A 106 -17.74 0.02 -15.95
CA VAL A 106 -19.15 0.33 -16.19
C VAL A 106 -19.40 1.74 -16.76
N SER A 107 -18.86 2.80 -16.17
CA SER A 107 -19.04 4.17 -16.66
C SER A 107 -18.35 4.44 -18.00
N LEU A 108 -17.18 3.84 -18.23
CA LEU A 108 -16.50 3.93 -19.53
C LEU A 108 -17.31 3.19 -20.61
N LEU A 109 -17.80 1.99 -20.29
CA LEU A 109 -18.64 1.20 -21.20
C LEU A 109 -19.96 1.91 -21.51
N GLU A 110 -20.65 2.45 -20.52
CA GLU A 110 -21.90 3.19 -20.74
C GLU A 110 -21.68 4.44 -21.60
N ARG A 111 -20.55 5.14 -21.44
CA ARG A 111 -20.20 6.26 -22.31
C ARG A 111 -19.94 5.82 -23.76
N VAL A 112 -19.23 4.71 -23.97
CA VAL A 112 -19.02 4.15 -25.32
C VAL A 112 -20.35 3.74 -25.96
N ILE A 113 -21.25 3.12 -25.19
CA ILE A 113 -22.58 2.75 -25.66
C ILE A 113 -23.36 4.00 -26.09
N GLU A 114 -23.36 5.07 -25.28
CA GLU A 114 -24.03 6.33 -25.60
C GLU A 114 -23.47 6.96 -26.89
N GLU A 115 -22.15 7.08 -27.00
CA GLU A 115 -21.47 7.71 -28.13
C GLU A 115 -21.70 6.93 -29.45
N GLN A 116 -21.74 5.60 -29.41
CA GLN A 116 -21.98 4.76 -30.59
C GLN A 116 -23.47 4.66 -30.94
N ALA A 117 -24.36 4.61 -29.96
CA ALA A 117 -25.80 4.52 -30.17
C ALA A 117 -26.39 5.84 -30.67
N ARG A 118 -25.77 7.00 -30.33
CA ARG A 118 -26.24 8.35 -30.70
C ARG A 118 -27.72 8.58 -30.37
N GLY A 119 -28.17 8.04 -29.23
CA GLY A 119 -29.56 8.13 -28.76
C GLY A 119 -30.52 7.06 -29.30
N ASP A 120 -30.07 6.15 -30.17
CA ASP A 120 -30.88 5.01 -30.63
C ASP A 120 -30.90 3.90 -29.58
N ARG A 121 -32.05 3.72 -28.92
CA ARG A 121 -32.24 2.73 -27.87
C ARG A 121 -31.94 1.29 -28.31
N ALA A 122 -32.36 0.91 -29.52
CA ALA A 122 -32.19 -0.47 -29.99
C ALA A 122 -30.70 -0.79 -30.23
N LYS A 123 -29.95 0.19 -30.77
CA LYS A 123 -28.50 0.05 -30.94
C LYS A 123 -27.76 0.02 -29.60
N ALA A 124 -28.18 0.83 -28.63
CA ALA A 124 -27.59 0.83 -27.30
C ALA A 124 -27.72 -0.54 -26.62
N ASP A 125 -28.91 -1.16 -26.71
CA ASP A 125 -29.16 -2.47 -26.12
C ASP A 125 -28.37 -3.59 -26.81
N ALA A 126 -28.24 -3.54 -28.14
CA ALA A 126 -27.41 -4.48 -28.90
C ALA A 126 -25.91 -4.36 -28.54
N LEU A 127 -25.36 -3.14 -28.52
CA LEU A 127 -23.97 -2.89 -28.12
C LEU A 127 -23.70 -3.34 -26.69
N ARG A 128 -24.64 -3.09 -25.77
CA ARG A 128 -24.51 -3.53 -24.38
C ARG A 128 -24.40 -5.05 -24.30
N GLY A 129 -25.24 -5.78 -25.04
CA GLY A 129 -25.20 -7.24 -25.12
C GLY A 129 -23.88 -7.79 -25.69
N GLU A 130 -23.37 -7.20 -26.78
CA GLU A 130 -22.08 -7.58 -27.39
C GLU A 130 -20.91 -7.37 -26.42
N ILE A 131 -20.86 -6.21 -25.77
CA ILE A 131 -19.82 -5.84 -24.82
C ILE A 131 -19.83 -6.78 -23.60
N THR A 132 -21.00 -7.05 -23.01
CA THR A 132 -21.11 -7.97 -21.87
C THR A 132 -20.73 -9.40 -22.26
N GLY A 133 -21.08 -9.83 -23.48
CA GLY A 133 -20.69 -11.15 -24.00
C GLY A 133 -19.18 -11.32 -24.21
N LEU A 134 -18.47 -10.26 -24.60
CA LEU A 134 -17.02 -10.27 -24.80
C LEU A 134 -16.21 -10.22 -23.51
N ILE A 135 -16.66 -9.45 -22.52
CA ILE A 135 -15.91 -9.20 -21.27
C ILE A 135 -16.15 -10.31 -20.24
N GLY A 136 -17.30 -10.99 -20.29
CA GLY A 136 -17.70 -11.95 -19.25
C GLY A 136 -18.24 -11.26 -17.99
N THR A 137 -19.02 -12.00 -17.20
CA THR A 137 -19.62 -11.52 -15.94
C THR A 137 -18.63 -11.54 -14.78
#